data_AF-A0A963JJP1-F1
#
_entry.id   AF-A0A963JJP1-F1
#
_cell.length_a   1.000
_cell.length_b   1.000
_cell.length_c   1.000
_cell.angle_alpha   90.00
_cell.angle_beta   90.00
_cell.angle_gamma   90.00
#
_symmetry.space_group_name_H-M   'P 1'
#
loop_
_entity.id
_entity.type
_entity.pdbx_description
1 polymer ?
#
loop_
_entity_poly.entity_id
_entity_poly.type
_entity_poly.pdbx_seq_one_letter_code
_entity_poly.pdbx_strand_id
1 'polypeptide(L)'
;MLQHRFDPPDNRRLARVCGPLDANLRGIEQALGVRIARRGATVQIDGEPRAAAAASSLLQRLHAAADRDLDDNTLRLALVEARAEAGLPAAGSRRGASDAGAHRSPRRRTAAAAGTDDEAPLVLRTRHADLAGRTPNQVRYLRQILAEDITFGIGPAGTGKTFL
;
A
#
# COMPACT_ATOMS: atom_id res chain seq x y z
N MET A 1 7.57 -9.13 23.01
CA MET A 1 8.41 -8.38 22.05
C MET A 1 9.31 -9.37 21.33
N LEU A 2 9.16 -9.50 20.02
CA LEU A 2 9.96 -10.38 19.16
C LEU A 2 10.60 -9.52 18.06
N GLN A 3 11.88 -9.73 17.79
CA GLN A 3 12.60 -9.03 16.73
C GLN A 3 12.77 -9.96 15.53
N HIS A 4 12.38 -9.49 14.36
CA HIS A 4 12.51 -10.17 13.09
C HIS A 4 13.40 -9.35 12.15
N ARG A 5 14.30 -10.01 11.41
CA ARG A 5 15.17 -9.36 10.43
C ARG A 5 15.05 -10.09 9.10
N PHE A 6 14.83 -9.34 8.04
CA PHE A 6 14.84 -9.86 6.68
C PHE A 6 16.27 -10.06 6.18
N ASP A 7 16.57 -11.25 5.65
CA ASP A 7 17.87 -11.62 5.11
C ASP A 7 17.68 -12.44 3.81
N PRO A 8 18.30 -12.05 2.67
CA PRO A 8 19.06 -10.81 2.46
C PRO A 8 18.18 -9.54 2.51
N PRO A 9 18.72 -8.38 2.90
CA PRO A 9 17.99 -7.12 2.88
C PRO A 9 17.82 -6.63 1.44
N ASP A 10 16.69 -6.98 0.82
CA ASP A 10 16.32 -6.54 -0.52
C ASP A 10 15.19 -5.49 -0.46
N ASN A 11 15.50 -4.25 -0.81
CA ASN A 11 14.55 -3.13 -0.74
C ASN A 11 13.31 -3.34 -1.63
N ARG A 12 13.41 -4.07 -2.75
CA ARG A 12 12.24 -4.35 -3.62
C ARG A 12 11.29 -5.33 -2.94
N ARG A 13 11.83 -6.40 -2.34
CA ARG A 13 11.06 -7.36 -1.55
C ARG A 13 10.42 -6.67 -0.34
N LEU A 14 11.18 -5.85 0.37
CA LEU A 14 10.69 -5.09 1.53
C LEU A 14 9.54 -4.14 1.15
N ALA A 15 9.65 -3.41 0.04
CA ALA A 15 8.59 -2.52 -0.43
C ALA A 15 7.28 -3.29 -0.72
N ARG A 16 7.37 -4.46 -1.34
CA ARG A 16 6.23 -5.35 -1.60
C ARG A 16 5.62 -5.90 -0.30
N VAL A 17 6.44 -6.36 0.63
CA VAL A 17 5.97 -6.85 1.95
C VAL A 17 5.26 -5.76 2.73
N CYS A 18 5.76 -4.52 2.71
CA CYS A 18 5.13 -3.40 3.42
C CYS A 18 3.84 -2.94 2.72
N GLY A 19 3.84 -2.94 1.39
CA GLY A 19 2.76 -2.40 0.59
C GLY A 19 2.68 -0.86 0.65
N PRO A 20 1.77 -0.25 -0.11
CA PRO A 20 1.60 1.20 -0.14
C PRO A 20 1.30 1.76 1.25
N LEU A 21 2.12 2.72 1.70
CA LEU A 21 1.99 3.33 3.03
C LEU A 21 1.97 2.29 4.18
N ASP A 22 2.66 1.15 4.09
CA ASP A 22 2.61 0.08 5.10
C ASP A 22 1.23 -0.60 5.26
N ALA A 23 0.39 -0.59 4.21
CA ALA A 23 -0.95 -1.18 4.25
C ALA A 23 -0.95 -2.67 4.60
N ASN A 24 0.04 -3.44 4.12
CA ASN A 24 0.12 -4.86 4.39
C ASN A 24 0.50 -5.13 5.85
N LEU A 25 1.44 -4.35 6.41
CA LEU A 25 1.81 -4.45 7.83
C LEU A 25 0.60 -4.16 8.72
N ARG A 26 -0.16 -3.10 8.42
CA ARG A 26 -1.42 -2.80 9.15
C ARG A 26 -2.45 -3.92 9.03
N GLY A 27 -2.55 -4.57 7.87
CA GLY A 27 -3.42 -5.74 7.68
C GLY A 27 -3.02 -6.91 8.59
N ILE A 28 -1.72 -7.17 8.71
CA ILE A 28 -1.17 -8.21 9.59
C ILE A 28 -1.43 -7.85 11.07
N GLU A 29 -1.18 -6.61 11.48
CA GLU A 29 -1.47 -6.11 12.82
C GLU A 29 -2.93 -6.34 13.21
N GLN A 30 -3.87 -5.94 12.35
CA GLN A 30 -5.31 -6.09 12.59
C GLN A 30 -5.75 -7.56 12.62
N ALA A 31 -5.18 -8.40 11.74
CA ALA A 31 -5.55 -9.80 11.63
C ALA A 31 -5.09 -10.63 12.83
N LEU A 32 -3.88 -10.35 13.34
CA LEU A 32 -3.24 -11.11 14.43
C LEU A 32 -3.34 -10.44 15.80
N GLY A 33 -3.83 -9.19 15.86
CA GLY A 33 -3.91 -8.44 17.11
C GLY A 33 -2.53 -8.06 17.67
N VAL A 34 -1.55 -7.86 16.80
CA VAL A 34 -0.18 -7.49 17.16
C VAL A 34 0.11 -6.04 16.74
N ARG A 35 1.16 -5.45 17.31
CA ARG A 35 1.74 -4.17 16.87
C ARG A 35 3.07 -4.44 16.19
N ILE A 36 3.29 -3.83 15.03
CA ILE A 36 4.46 -3.99 14.19
C ILE A 36 5.13 -2.63 13.99
N ALA A 37 6.38 -2.52 14.43
CA ALA A 37 7.21 -1.34 14.18
C ALA A 37 8.40 -1.73 13.30
N ARG A 38 8.63 -0.98 12.21
CA ARG A 38 9.70 -1.28 11.25
C ARG A 38 10.77 -0.18 11.25
N ARG A 39 12.05 -0.60 11.19
CA ARG A 39 13.21 0.26 10.92
C ARG A 39 14.13 -0.44 9.93
N GLY A 40 14.10 -0.01 8.67
CA GLY A 40 14.87 -0.64 7.59
C GLY A 40 14.43 -2.10 7.35
N ALA A 41 15.39 -3.03 7.39
CA ALA A 41 15.16 -4.48 7.27
C ALA A 41 14.82 -5.17 8.61
N THR A 42 14.71 -4.41 9.69
CA THR A 42 14.36 -4.92 11.02
C THR A 42 12.92 -4.59 11.36
N VAL A 43 12.21 -5.56 11.91
CA VAL A 43 10.83 -5.45 12.38
C VAL A 43 10.76 -5.85 13.84
N GLN A 44 10.07 -5.05 14.65
CA GLN A 44 9.73 -5.34 16.03
C GLN A 44 8.24 -5.69 16.08
N ILE A 45 7.91 -6.80 16.74
CA ILE A 45 6.56 -7.33 16.85
C ILE A 45 6.19 -7.45 18.34
N ASP A 46 5.14 -6.74 18.73
CA ASP A 46 4.62 -6.73 20.09
C ASP A 46 3.20 -7.30 20.12
N GLY A 47 2.97 -8.28 20.99
CA GLY A 47 1.68 -8.95 21.11
C GLY A 47 1.80 -10.24 21.90
N GLU A 48 0.73 -11.03 21.87
CA GLU A 48 0.71 -12.38 22.44
C GLU A 48 1.78 -13.27 21.76
N PRO A 49 2.51 -14.13 22.50
CA PRO A 49 3.64 -14.89 21.96
C PRO A 49 3.35 -15.72 20.71
N ARG A 50 2.22 -16.42 20.64
CA ARG A 50 1.83 -17.23 19.48
C ARG A 50 1.46 -16.33 18.29
N ALA A 51 0.72 -15.25 18.53
CA ALA A 51 0.38 -14.28 17.49
C ALA A 51 1.63 -13.56 16.95
N ALA A 52 2.58 -13.20 17.82
CA ALA A 52 3.85 -12.59 17.42
C ALA A 52 4.74 -13.55 16.62
N ALA A 53 4.77 -14.84 17.01
CA ALA A 53 5.45 -15.88 16.26
C ALA A 53 4.82 -16.09 14.87
N ALA A 54 3.48 -16.18 14.80
CA ALA A 54 2.76 -16.30 13.53
C ALA A 54 3.00 -15.08 12.62
N ALA A 55 3.03 -13.86 13.18
CA ALA A 55 3.35 -12.65 12.44
C ALA A 55 4.78 -12.69 11.85
N SER A 56 5.76 -13.13 12.64
CA SER A 56 7.15 -13.29 12.20
C SER A 56 7.27 -14.30 11.05
N SER A 57 6.63 -15.47 11.19
CA SER A 57 6.61 -16.51 10.16
C SER A 57 5.92 -16.03 8.89
N LEU A 58 4.80 -15.30 9.01
CA LEU A 58 4.10 -14.70 7.89
C LEU A 58 4.99 -13.68 7.15
N LEU A 59 5.66 -12.78 7.87
CA LEU A 59 6.56 -11.79 7.27
C LEU A 59 7.71 -12.47 6.52
N GLN A 60 8.31 -13.52 7.08
CA GLN A 60 9.36 -14.28 6.40
C GLN A 60 8.84 -14.95 5.12
N ARG A 61 7.64 -15.55 5.15
CA ARG A 61 7.01 -16.18 3.97
C ARG A 61 6.71 -15.15 2.88
N LEU A 62 6.15 -14.01 3.25
CA LEU A 62 5.87 -12.92 2.31
C LEU A 62 7.16 -12.39 1.69
N HIS A 63 8.23 -12.23 2.48
CA HIS A 63 9.53 -11.79 1.98
C HIS A 63 10.17 -12.80 1.02
N ALA A 64 10.06 -14.09 1.32
CA ALA A 64 10.53 -15.15 0.44
C ALA A 64 9.76 -15.20 -0.89
N ALA A 65 8.43 -14.98 -0.85
CA ALA A 65 7.56 -14.96 -2.02
C ALA A 65 7.61 -13.65 -2.83
N ALA A 66 8.19 -12.57 -2.27
CA ALA A 66 8.20 -11.22 -2.85
C ALA A 66 9.13 -11.04 -4.07
N ASP A 67 9.49 -12.11 -4.77
CA ASP A 67 10.15 -12.04 -6.08
C ASP A 67 9.23 -11.45 -7.17
N ARG A 68 7.92 -11.65 -7.01
CA ARG A 68 6.86 -11.07 -7.85
C ARG A 68 5.97 -10.17 -7.00
N ASP A 69 5.10 -9.41 -7.66
CA ASP A 69 4.17 -8.56 -6.95
C ASP A 69 3.21 -9.41 -6.11
N LEU A 70 3.00 -8.98 -4.86
CA LEU A 70 2.09 -9.63 -3.93
C LEU A 70 0.66 -9.21 -4.32
N ASP A 71 -0.08 -10.13 -4.91
CA ASP A 71 -1.49 -9.89 -5.19
C ASP A 71 -2.32 -9.90 -3.88
N ASP A 72 -3.46 -9.21 -3.91
CA ASP A 72 -4.34 -9.07 -2.75
C ASP A 72 -4.90 -10.42 -2.25
N ASN A 73 -5.08 -11.43 -3.13
CA ASN A 73 -5.63 -12.73 -2.76
C ASN A 73 -4.59 -13.58 -2.02
N THR A 74 -3.33 -13.55 -2.46
CA THR A 74 -2.18 -14.18 -1.82
C THR A 74 -2.01 -13.62 -0.41
N LEU A 75 -2.09 -12.30 -0.23
CA LEU A 75 -2.04 -11.70 1.11
C LEU A 75 -3.23 -12.15 1.98
N ARG A 76 -4.47 -12.13 1.44
CA ARG A 76 -5.65 -12.57 2.18
C ARG A 76 -5.56 -14.03 2.62
N LEU A 77 -5.11 -14.91 1.73
CA LEU A 77 -4.91 -16.33 2.03
C LEU A 77 -3.85 -16.51 3.13
N ALA A 78 -2.69 -15.87 2.98
CA ALA A 78 -1.60 -15.94 3.94
C ALA A 78 -2.01 -15.41 5.34
N LEU A 79 -2.89 -14.41 5.40
CA LEU A 79 -3.46 -13.90 6.66
C LEU A 79 -4.41 -14.91 7.33
N VAL A 80 -5.23 -15.63 6.56
CA VAL A 80 -6.10 -16.69 7.11
C VAL A 80 -5.27 -17.82 7.70
N GLU A 81 -4.22 -18.24 7.00
CA GLU A 81 -3.29 -19.27 7.47
C GLU A 81 -2.57 -18.82 8.76
N ALA A 82 -2.03 -17.60 8.78
CA ALA A 82 -1.36 -17.08 9.97
C ALA A 82 -2.29 -16.95 11.19
N ARG A 83 -3.57 -16.63 10.98
CA ARG A 83 -4.57 -16.64 12.07
C ARG A 83 -4.81 -18.03 12.62
N ALA A 84 -4.85 -19.04 11.75
CA ALA A 84 -4.97 -20.44 12.17
C ALA A 84 -3.73 -20.88 12.96
N GLU A 85 -2.52 -20.51 12.52
CA GLU A 85 -1.26 -20.75 13.26
C GLU A 85 -1.28 -20.10 14.65
N ALA A 86 -1.84 -18.89 14.77
CA ALA A 86 -1.99 -18.18 16.04
C ALA A 86 -3.13 -18.73 16.93
N GLY A 87 -3.93 -19.70 16.45
CA GLY A 87 -5.09 -20.24 17.17
C GLY A 87 -6.22 -19.21 17.34
N LEU A 88 -6.27 -18.19 16.50
CA LEU A 88 -7.29 -17.15 16.53
C LEU A 88 -8.57 -17.67 15.84
N PRO A 89 -9.77 -17.38 16.38
CA PRO A 89 -11.01 -17.77 15.73
C PRO A 89 -11.10 -17.13 14.34
N ALA A 90 -11.65 -17.89 13.39
CA ALA A 90 -12.02 -17.37 12.08
C ALA A 90 -12.90 -16.14 12.31
N ALA A 91 -12.53 -15.01 11.69
CA ALA A 91 -13.27 -13.77 11.86
C ALA A 91 -14.73 -14.02 11.46
N GLY A 92 -15.60 -14.09 12.47
CA GLY A 92 -17.04 -14.23 12.26
C GLY A 92 -17.50 -13.09 11.35
N SER A 93 -18.14 -13.45 10.25
CA SER A 93 -18.83 -12.58 9.32
C SER A 93 -19.62 -11.50 10.07
N ARG A 94 -19.02 -10.32 10.26
CA ARG A 94 -19.75 -9.09 10.54
C ARG A 94 -19.97 -8.39 9.20
N ARG A 95 -21.12 -8.64 8.57
CA ARG A 95 -21.65 -7.87 7.44
C ARG A 95 -22.42 -6.64 7.94
N GLY A 96 -22.20 -5.50 7.28
CA GLY A 96 -23.09 -4.32 7.17
C GLY A 96 -23.01 -3.32 8.33
N ALA A 97 -23.13 -2.00 8.16
CA ALA A 97 -23.33 -1.12 7.00
C ALA A 97 -22.95 0.31 7.48
N SER A 98 -22.36 1.17 6.65
CA SER A 98 -22.99 2.31 5.95
C SER A 98 -21.82 3.23 5.53
N ASP A 99 -21.78 3.90 4.40
CA ASP A 99 -22.88 4.45 3.61
C ASP A 99 -22.47 4.55 2.14
N ALA A 100 -23.43 4.25 1.28
CA ALA A 100 -23.40 4.52 -0.13
C ALA A 100 -24.02 5.91 -0.35
N GLY A 101 -23.18 6.94 -0.50
CA GLY A 101 -23.58 8.24 -1.05
C GLY A 101 -23.00 8.37 -2.47
N ALA A 102 -23.68 7.87 -3.49
CA ALA A 102 -24.65 8.64 -4.28
C ALA A 102 -24.04 9.84 -5.02
N HIS A 103 -23.69 9.59 -6.28
CA HIS A 103 -24.07 10.39 -7.44
C HIS A 103 -24.40 11.87 -7.18
N ARG A 104 -23.42 12.75 -7.36
CA ARG A 104 -23.72 14.14 -7.71
C ARG A 104 -22.75 14.64 -8.78
N SER A 105 -23.23 14.65 -10.02
CA SER A 105 -22.70 15.55 -11.04
C SER A 105 -22.76 16.99 -10.54
N PRO A 106 -21.77 17.81 -10.89
CA PRO A 106 -22.09 19.15 -11.35
C PRO A 106 -21.49 19.38 -12.74
N ARG A 107 -22.43 19.55 -13.68
CA ARG A 107 -22.38 20.43 -14.86
C ARG A 107 -21.01 21.04 -15.21
N ARG A 108 -20.48 20.53 -16.33
CA ARG A 108 -19.97 21.25 -17.51
C ARG A 108 -19.72 22.76 -17.34
N ARG A 109 -18.46 23.18 -17.50
CA ARG A 109 -18.07 24.44 -18.16
C ARG A 109 -16.65 24.34 -18.77
N THR A 110 -16.67 24.01 -20.06
CA THR A 110 -15.89 24.51 -21.22
C THR A 110 -14.39 24.86 -21.14
N ALA A 111 -13.72 24.36 -22.20
CA ALA A 111 -12.47 24.78 -22.88
C ALA A 111 -11.14 24.33 -22.24
N ALA A 112 -10.16 23.75 -22.93
CA ALA A 112 -9.95 23.40 -24.34
C ALA A 112 -8.80 22.36 -24.44
N ALA A 113 -8.81 21.55 -25.52
CA ALA A 113 -7.72 20.92 -26.30
C ALA A 113 -6.34 20.63 -25.63
N ALA A 114 -5.61 19.55 -25.90
CA ALA A 114 -5.74 18.36 -26.75
C ALA A 114 -4.55 17.43 -26.38
N GLY A 115 -4.67 16.13 -26.63
CA GLY A 115 -3.55 15.19 -26.55
C GLY A 115 -3.99 13.83 -26.03
N THR A 116 -4.15 12.91 -26.97
CA THR A 116 -4.49 11.50 -26.80
C THR A 116 -3.44 10.75 -25.98
N ASP A 117 -3.86 9.93 -25.03
CA ASP A 117 -3.57 8.50 -25.01
C ASP A 117 -4.47 7.81 -23.98
N ASP A 118 -5.11 6.76 -24.48
CA ASP A 118 -6.11 5.91 -23.86
C ASP A 118 -5.42 5.01 -22.81
N GLU A 119 -5.36 5.46 -21.56
CA GLU A 119 -4.79 4.65 -20.48
C GLU A 119 -5.53 4.93 -19.18
N ALA A 120 -5.90 3.86 -18.49
CA ALA A 120 -6.77 3.86 -17.32
C ALA A 120 -6.46 5.01 -16.33
N PRO A 121 -7.49 5.62 -15.70
CA PRO A 121 -7.28 6.74 -14.80
C PRO A 121 -6.29 6.34 -13.69
N LEU A 122 -5.22 7.12 -13.55
CA LEU A 122 -4.18 6.88 -12.55
C LEU A 122 -4.75 7.13 -11.14
N VAL A 123 -5.11 6.05 -10.44
CA VAL A 123 -5.65 6.13 -9.07
C VAL A 123 -4.50 6.08 -8.06
N LEU A 124 -4.19 7.22 -7.45
CA LEU A 124 -3.21 7.30 -6.37
C LEU A 124 -3.89 7.09 -5.02
N ARG A 125 -3.48 6.07 -4.29
CA ARG A 125 -3.94 5.85 -2.90
C ARG A 125 -3.03 6.60 -1.95
N THR A 126 -3.46 7.77 -1.49
CA THR A 126 -2.73 8.54 -0.48
C THR A 126 -3.61 8.85 0.73
N ARG A 127 -2.97 9.27 1.83
CA ARG A 127 -3.65 9.73 3.04
C ARG A 127 -4.55 10.95 2.83
N HIS A 128 -4.40 11.66 1.71
CA HIS A 128 -5.26 12.77 1.32
C HIS A 128 -6.00 12.36 0.04
N ALA A 129 -7.33 12.41 0.11
CA ALA A 129 -8.20 11.76 -0.87
C ALA A 129 -8.05 12.30 -2.32
N ASP A 130 -7.45 13.49 -2.48
CA ASP A 130 -7.58 14.28 -3.71
C ASP A 130 -6.25 14.48 -4.46
N LEU A 131 -5.27 13.59 -4.30
CA LEU A 131 -4.02 13.68 -5.08
C LEU A 131 -4.25 13.13 -6.50
N ALA A 132 -4.50 14.03 -7.44
CA ALA A 132 -4.71 13.68 -8.85
C ALA A 132 -4.00 14.68 -9.76
N GLY A 133 -3.41 14.17 -10.85
CA GLY A 133 -2.86 15.02 -11.90
C GLY A 133 -3.98 15.77 -12.62
N ARG A 134 -4.07 17.08 -12.43
CA ARG A 134 -5.10 17.93 -13.04
C ARG A 134 -4.71 18.41 -14.43
N THR A 135 -3.42 18.41 -14.74
CA THR A 135 -2.85 18.78 -16.04
C THR A 135 -2.08 17.62 -16.68
N PRO A 136 -1.93 17.57 -18.01
CA PRO A 136 -1.18 16.51 -18.69
C PRO A 136 0.26 16.34 -18.16
N ASN A 137 0.93 17.45 -17.84
CA ASN A 137 2.28 17.41 -17.26
C ASN A 137 2.29 16.82 -15.84
N GLN A 138 1.27 17.10 -15.02
CA GLN A 138 1.14 16.48 -13.70
C GLN A 138 0.86 14.98 -13.81
N VAL A 139 0.03 14.55 -14.76
CA VAL A 139 -0.22 13.13 -15.03
C VAL A 139 1.07 12.44 -15.48
N ARG A 140 1.83 13.04 -16.40
CA ARG A 140 3.12 12.52 -16.86
C ARG A 140 4.14 12.42 -15.72
N TYR A 141 4.22 13.45 -14.89
CA TYR A 141 5.10 13.48 -13.72
C TYR A 141 4.75 12.37 -12.71
N LEU A 142 3.45 12.18 -12.43
CA LEU A 142 2.98 11.11 -11.56
C LEU A 142 3.30 9.72 -12.11
N ARG A 143 3.19 9.52 -13.43
CA ARG A 143 3.59 8.25 -14.06
C ARG A 143 5.09 8.01 -13.93
N GLN A 144 5.91 9.05 -14.10
CA GLN A 144 7.37 8.95 -13.91
C GLN A 144 7.75 8.59 -12.48
N ILE A 145 7.10 9.19 -11.48
CA ILE A 145 7.31 8.82 -10.06
C ILE A 145 7.02 7.33 -9.80
N LEU A 146 6.02 6.76 -10.49
CA LEU A 146 5.64 5.36 -10.30
C LEU A 146 6.54 4.39 -11.08
N ALA A 147 7.11 4.82 -12.20
CA ALA A 147 7.93 3.98 -13.07
C ALA A 147 9.43 4.02 -12.69
N GLU A 148 9.90 5.12 -12.12
CA GLU A 148 11.32 5.42 -11.93
C GLU A 148 11.69 5.59 -10.45
N ASP A 149 12.87 5.09 -10.05
CA ASP A 149 13.36 5.20 -8.67
C ASP A 149 13.61 6.66 -8.25
N ILE A 150 13.97 7.53 -9.19
CA ILE A 150 14.23 8.96 -8.97
C ILE A 150 13.67 9.76 -10.15
N THR A 151 12.81 10.74 -9.85
CA THR A 151 12.28 11.68 -10.85
C THR A 151 12.70 13.12 -10.50
N PHE A 152 13.40 13.80 -11.41
CA PHE A 152 13.80 15.20 -11.26
C PHE A 152 12.80 16.15 -11.94
N GLY A 153 12.19 17.05 -11.17
CA GLY A 153 11.36 18.14 -11.70
C GLY A 153 12.18 19.42 -11.91
N ILE A 154 12.52 19.75 -13.16
CA ILE A 154 13.33 20.93 -13.49
C ILE A 154 12.44 22.10 -13.95
N GLY A 155 12.74 23.32 -13.50
CA GLY A 155 12.15 24.56 -14.05
C GLY A 155 12.57 25.82 -13.28
N PRO A 156 12.16 27.02 -13.73
CA PRO A 156 12.51 28.29 -13.07
C PRO A 156 11.88 28.43 -11.67
N ALA A 157 12.52 29.14 -10.76
CA ALA A 157 12.02 29.28 -9.37
C ALA A 157 10.59 29.86 -9.35
N GLY A 158 9.74 29.37 -8.42
CA GLY A 158 8.37 29.87 -8.24
C GLY A 158 7.26 29.18 -9.05
N THR A 159 7.57 28.21 -9.92
CA THR A 159 6.56 27.57 -10.81
C THR A 159 5.85 26.34 -10.23
N GLY A 160 5.83 26.13 -8.91
CA GLY A 160 5.05 25.05 -8.29
C GLY A 160 5.28 23.64 -8.86
N LYS A 161 6.54 23.21 -9.03
CA LYS A 161 6.96 21.97 -9.72
C LYS A 161 6.38 20.66 -9.14
N THR A 162 5.74 20.76 -7.99
CA THR A 162 5.13 19.64 -7.28
C THR A 162 3.84 20.09 -6.59
N PHE A 163 3.02 20.91 -7.26
CA PHE A 163 1.64 21.12 -6.81
C PHE A 163 0.77 20.04 -7.46
N LEU A 164 0.44 19.01 -6.69
CA LEU A 164 -0.49 17.93 -7.02
C LEU A 164 -1.65 17.98 -6.01
#